data_AF-A0A7C5REN2-F1
#
_entry.id   AF-A0A7C5REN2-F1
#
_cell.length_a   1.000
_cell.length_b   1.000
_cell.length_c   1.000
_cell.angle_alpha   90.00
_cell.angle_beta   90.00
_cell.angle_gamma   90.00
#
_symmetry.space_group_name_H-M   'P 1'
#
loop_
_entity.id
_entity.type
_entity.pdbx_description
1 polymer ?
#
loop_
_entity_poly.entity_id
_entity_poly.type
_entity_poly.pdbx_seq_one_letter_code
_entity_poly.pdbx_strand_id
1 'polypeptide(L)'
;MRFRFGIVLAFLLLAKAQVPLPGPLYGPLRAKEFLPPNLVVLESGHRLLLGGVEFPHWGDGRYLQAQLRRRSLDPKAFAHRASESLLCVGRTEEEVYLELEPVEGQGFLAHLFVRQRESQEYLLDRPLFAYQGFSLDHLGLLWVRTGCAWAAPTGRYAGLLREAEEAARREGRGIWRP
;
A
#
# COMPACT_ATOMS: atom_id res chain seq x y z
N MET A 1 -54.76 -22.51 13.26
CA MET A 1 -53.63 -22.59 12.32
C MET A 1 -53.21 -21.20 11.89
N ARG A 2 -52.01 -20.74 12.27
CA ARG A 2 -51.21 -19.70 11.59
C ARG A 2 -49.87 -19.63 12.32
N PHE A 3 -48.89 -20.35 11.79
CA PHE A 3 -47.49 -20.30 12.23
C PHE A 3 -46.93 -18.92 11.89
N ARG A 4 -46.59 -18.12 12.91
CA ARG A 4 -45.68 -16.98 12.74
C ARG A 4 -44.26 -17.53 12.85
N PHE A 5 -43.72 -17.99 11.73
CA PHE A 5 -42.28 -18.01 11.53
C PHE A 5 -41.83 -16.56 11.54
N GLY A 6 -41.41 -16.09 12.72
CA GLY A 6 -40.56 -14.92 12.83
C GLY A 6 -39.29 -15.24 12.06
N ILE A 7 -39.23 -14.70 10.85
CA ILE A 7 -38.06 -14.71 10.00
C ILE A 7 -36.92 -14.18 10.87
N VAL A 8 -36.06 -15.09 11.32
CA VAL A 8 -34.68 -14.77 11.68
C VAL A 8 -34.07 -14.32 10.36
N LEU A 9 -34.30 -13.05 10.05
CA LEU A 9 -33.68 -12.38 8.92
C LEU A 9 -32.22 -12.36 9.31
N ALA A 10 -31.51 -13.36 8.83
CA ALA A 10 -30.09 -13.49 8.96
C ALA A 10 -29.49 -12.14 8.56
N PHE A 11 -29.06 -11.39 9.57
CA PHE A 11 -27.97 -10.43 9.45
C PHE A 11 -26.70 -11.24 9.13
N LEU A 12 -26.71 -11.94 8.00
CA LEU A 12 -25.54 -12.19 7.19
C LEU A 12 -25.19 -10.83 6.59
N LEU A 13 -24.69 -9.94 7.46
CA LEU A 13 -23.69 -8.97 7.08
C LEU A 13 -22.70 -9.77 6.24
N LEU A 14 -22.62 -9.45 4.94
CA LEU A 14 -21.52 -9.87 4.10
C LEU A 14 -20.24 -9.23 4.66
N ALA A 15 -19.76 -9.75 5.79
CA ALA A 15 -18.38 -9.63 6.18
C ALA A 15 -17.60 -10.40 5.11
N LYS A 16 -17.26 -9.72 4.01
CA LYS A 16 -16.29 -10.27 3.07
C LYS A 16 -15.05 -10.59 3.88
N ALA A 17 -14.73 -11.88 3.97
CA ALA A 17 -13.73 -12.42 4.90
C ALA A 17 -12.43 -11.59 4.87
N GLN A 18 -11.94 -11.20 6.05
CA GLN A 18 -10.59 -10.69 6.22
C GLN A 18 -9.62 -11.77 5.72
N VAL A 19 -8.63 -11.37 4.91
CA VAL A 19 -7.66 -12.33 4.39
C VAL A 19 -6.65 -12.59 5.50
N PRO A 20 -6.46 -13.86 5.93
CA PRO A 20 -5.41 -14.17 6.88
C PRO A 20 -4.05 -13.83 6.27
N LEU A 21 -3.16 -13.28 7.09
CA LEU A 21 -1.83 -12.95 6.62
C LEU A 21 -1.05 -14.25 6.29
N PRO A 22 -0.40 -14.31 5.12
CA PRO A 22 0.27 -15.53 4.66
C PRO A 22 1.61 -15.80 5.36
N GLY A 23 2.17 -14.81 6.07
CA GLY A 23 3.44 -14.94 6.79
C GLY A 23 3.39 -14.38 8.21
N PRO A 24 4.48 -14.58 8.99
CA PRO A 24 4.62 -13.95 10.28
C PRO A 24 4.67 -12.42 10.15
N LEU A 25 4.05 -11.73 11.11
CA LEU A 25 4.22 -10.29 11.29
C LEU A 25 5.23 -10.01 12.39
N TYR A 26 6.10 -9.06 12.12
CA TYR A 26 7.08 -8.51 13.04
C TYR A 26 6.68 -7.07 13.40
N GLY A 27 6.61 -6.75 14.69
CA GLY A 27 6.34 -5.40 15.16
C GLY A 27 5.54 -5.34 16.45
N PRO A 28 5.16 -4.12 16.89
CA PRO A 28 5.33 -2.84 16.18
C PRO A 28 6.81 -2.43 15.98
N LEU A 29 7.10 -1.83 14.83
CA LEU A 29 8.39 -1.26 14.43
C LEU A 29 8.20 0.22 14.06
N ARG A 30 9.30 0.98 13.98
CA ARG A 30 9.27 2.37 13.50
C ARG A 30 10.04 2.52 12.19
N ALA A 31 9.38 3.09 11.19
CA ALA A 31 10.02 3.51 9.94
C ALA A 31 10.68 4.87 10.17
N LYS A 32 11.98 4.95 9.88
CA LYS A 32 12.75 6.19 9.95
C LYS A 32 12.51 7.05 8.72
N GLU A 33 12.59 6.45 7.54
CA GLU A 33 12.41 7.13 6.27
C GLU A 33 12.08 6.15 5.14
N PHE A 34 11.43 6.66 4.11
CA PHE A 34 11.19 5.96 2.85
C PHE A 34 11.99 6.63 1.75
N LEU A 35 12.78 5.82 1.06
CA LEU A 35 13.69 6.26 0.01
C LEU A 35 13.22 5.70 -1.33
N PRO A 36 13.18 6.53 -2.39
CA PRO A 36 12.88 6.05 -3.71
C PRO A 36 14.04 5.14 -4.20
N PRO A 37 13.75 4.18 -5.10
CA PRO A 37 12.44 3.92 -5.67
C PRO A 37 11.55 3.06 -4.76
N ASN A 38 12.05 2.27 -3.83
CA ASN A 38 11.21 1.32 -3.08
C ASN A 38 11.88 0.84 -1.78
N LEU A 39 12.61 1.70 -1.07
CA LEU A 39 13.35 1.31 0.11
C LEU A 39 12.73 1.93 1.36
N VAL A 40 12.67 1.15 2.44
CA VAL A 40 12.37 1.66 3.79
C VAL A 40 13.60 1.48 4.66
N VAL A 41 13.90 2.49 5.47
CA VAL A 41 14.89 2.43 6.55
C VAL A 41 14.12 2.41 7.86
N LEU A 42 14.36 1.39 8.70
CA LEU A 42 13.81 1.33 10.05
C LEU A 42 14.66 2.13 11.03
N GLU A 43 14.11 2.53 12.17
CA GLU A 43 14.89 3.20 13.23
C GLU A 43 16.07 2.35 13.74
N SER A 44 15.95 1.02 13.66
CA SER A 44 17.02 0.07 13.96
C SER A 44 18.20 0.09 12.96
N GLY A 45 18.09 0.86 11.87
CA GLY A 45 19.11 0.95 10.81
C GLY A 45 18.96 -0.10 9.70
N HIS A 46 18.05 -1.06 9.84
CA HIS A 46 17.77 -2.04 8.79
C HIS A 46 17.17 -1.37 7.56
N ARG A 47 17.66 -1.78 6.38
CA ARG A 47 17.20 -1.34 5.07
C ARG A 47 16.48 -2.47 4.38
N LEU A 48 15.23 -2.25 3.99
CA LEU A 48 14.39 -3.27 3.39
C LEU A 48 13.84 -2.79 2.05
N LEU A 49 13.79 -3.69 1.07
CA LEU A 49 13.15 -3.44 -0.23
C LEU A 49 11.66 -3.69 -0.09
N LEU A 50 10.85 -2.69 -0.41
CA LEU A 50 9.39 -2.79 -0.42
C LEU A 50 8.92 -3.62 -1.63
N GLY A 51 8.02 -4.56 -1.37
CA GLY A 51 7.37 -5.36 -2.40
C GLY A 51 6.24 -4.61 -3.10
N GLY A 52 6.19 -4.71 -4.43
CA GLY A 52 5.04 -4.26 -5.24
C GLY A 52 4.81 -2.76 -5.33
N VAL A 53 5.68 -1.93 -4.75
CA VAL A 53 5.54 -0.47 -4.73
C VAL A 53 6.78 0.17 -5.35
N GLU A 54 6.57 1.19 -6.18
CA GLU A 54 7.65 2.03 -6.71
C GLU A 54 7.28 3.52 -6.56
N PHE A 55 8.04 4.25 -5.74
CA PHE A 55 7.98 5.69 -5.61
C PHE A 55 8.67 6.40 -6.79
N PRO A 56 8.15 7.56 -7.22
CA PRO A 56 8.87 8.45 -8.14
C PRO A 56 10.25 8.82 -7.60
N HIS A 57 11.29 8.76 -8.42
CA HIS A 57 12.64 9.09 -7.97
C HIS A 57 12.93 10.60 -8.07
N TRP A 58 12.42 11.39 -7.12
CA TRP A 58 12.55 12.85 -7.12
C TRP A 58 13.99 13.39 -7.04
N GLY A 59 14.95 12.61 -6.51
CA GLY A 59 16.36 13.01 -6.38
C GLY A 59 17.26 12.68 -7.59
N ASP A 60 16.74 11.95 -8.59
CA ASP A 60 17.51 11.54 -9.78
C ASP A 60 16.64 11.66 -11.03
N GLY A 61 16.84 12.75 -11.77
CA GLY A 61 16.09 13.04 -12.98
C GLY A 61 16.28 11.99 -14.09
N ARG A 62 17.43 11.31 -14.17
CA ARG A 62 17.65 10.25 -15.16
C ARG A 62 16.83 9.02 -14.81
N TYR A 63 16.80 8.67 -13.53
CA TYR A 63 16.00 7.55 -13.04
C TYR A 63 14.51 7.84 -13.19
N LEU A 64 14.05 9.03 -12.81
CA LEU A 64 12.65 9.45 -12.99
C LEU A 64 12.24 9.39 -14.47
N GLN A 65 13.05 9.89 -15.40
CA GLN A 65 12.77 9.77 -16.83
C GLN A 65 12.69 8.31 -17.30
N ALA A 66 13.51 7.41 -16.75
CA ALA A 66 13.39 5.99 -17.05
C ALA A 66 12.07 5.40 -16.51
N GLN A 67 11.67 5.76 -15.28
CA GLN A 67 10.40 5.33 -14.68
C GLN A 67 9.19 5.78 -15.51
N LEU A 68 9.18 7.04 -15.95
CA LEU A 68 8.10 7.61 -16.76
C LEU A 68 8.03 6.98 -18.15
N ARG A 69 9.18 6.74 -18.80
CA ARG A 69 9.23 6.04 -20.11
C ARG A 69 8.66 4.62 -20.04
N ARG A 70 9.02 3.84 -19.00
CA ARG A 70 8.48 2.49 -18.78
C ARG A 70 6.95 2.47 -18.64
N ARG A 71 6.37 3.61 -18.25
CA ARG A 71 4.94 3.78 -18.00
C ARG A 71 4.22 4.59 -19.08
N SER A 72 4.92 4.96 -20.15
CA SER A 72 4.40 5.79 -21.23
C SER A 72 3.80 7.13 -20.73
N LEU A 73 4.43 7.74 -19.73
CA LEU A 73 4.02 9.02 -19.14
C LEU A 73 4.89 10.18 -19.67
N ASP A 74 4.28 11.36 -19.88
CA ASP A 74 4.99 12.58 -20.28
C ASP A 74 5.80 13.17 -19.11
N PRO A 75 7.13 13.28 -19.21
CA PRO A 75 7.97 13.93 -18.21
C PRO A 75 7.55 15.35 -17.83
N LYS A 76 7.02 16.13 -18.78
CA LYS A 76 6.60 17.51 -18.52
C LYS A 76 5.37 17.59 -17.62
N ALA A 77 4.43 16.67 -17.78
CA ALA A 77 3.22 16.60 -16.96
C ALA A 77 3.50 16.10 -15.53
N PHE A 78 4.59 15.34 -15.32
CA PHE A 78 4.85 14.63 -14.07
C PHE A 78 5.93 15.22 -13.17
N ALA A 79 6.79 16.12 -13.66
CA ALA A 79 7.93 16.63 -12.89
C ALA A 79 7.52 17.32 -11.57
N HIS A 80 6.44 18.10 -11.56
CA HIS A 80 5.93 18.75 -10.34
C HIS A 80 5.25 17.76 -9.38
N ARG A 81 4.67 16.67 -9.89
CA ARG A 81 3.90 15.71 -9.07
C ARG A 81 4.80 14.69 -8.38
N ALA A 82 5.98 14.43 -8.93
CA ALA A 82 6.95 13.52 -8.34
C ALA A 82 7.51 14.03 -7.00
N SER A 83 7.52 15.33 -6.74
CA SER A 83 7.86 15.87 -5.41
C SER A 83 6.67 15.83 -4.44
N GLU A 84 5.44 15.91 -4.95
CA GLU A 84 4.23 15.77 -4.11
C GLU A 84 4.10 14.37 -3.50
N SER A 85 4.59 13.31 -4.17
CA SER A 85 4.60 11.96 -3.60
C SER A 85 5.42 11.86 -2.31
N LEU A 86 6.49 12.66 -2.16
CA LEU A 86 7.32 12.68 -0.95
C LEU A 86 6.49 13.11 0.27
N LEU A 87 5.61 14.09 0.10
CA LEU A 87 4.78 14.63 1.19
C LEU A 87 3.75 13.61 1.69
N CYS A 88 3.31 12.69 0.84
CA CYS A 88 2.40 11.62 1.26
C CYS A 88 3.10 10.53 2.07
N VAL A 89 4.34 10.20 1.69
CA VAL A 89 5.06 9.05 2.21
C VAL A 89 5.80 9.41 3.50
N GLY A 90 6.30 10.65 3.61
CA GLY A 90 7.12 11.14 4.72
C GLY A 90 6.41 11.43 6.04
N ARG A 91 5.17 10.95 6.26
CA ARG A 91 4.35 11.27 7.44
C ARG A 91 4.22 10.14 8.46
N THR A 92 5.15 9.19 8.53
CA THR A 92 4.99 8.07 9.47
C THR A 92 6.00 8.11 10.60
N GLU A 93 5.67 8.88 11.65
CA GLU A 93 6.06 8.47 13.02
C GLU A 93 5.20 7.28 13.51
N GLU A 94 4.44 6.66 12.60
CA GLU A 94 3.50 5.60 12.91
C GLU A 94 4.20 4.26 13.10
N GLU A 95 3.73 3.53 14.10
CA GLU A 95 4.13 2.15 14.32
C GLU A 95 3.64 1.27 13.16
N VAL A 96 4.56 0.54 12.56
CA VAL A 96 4.31 -0.37 11.44
C VAL A 96 4.50 -1.82 11.87
N TYR A 97 3.73 -2.71 11.26
CA TYR A 97 3.94 -4.14 11.29
C TYR A 97 4.57 -4.57 9.95
N LEU A 98 5.51 -5.49 9.99
CA LEU A 98 6.31 -5.93 8.87
C LEU A 98 6.02 -7.40 8.56
N GLU A 99 5.68 -7.71 7.32
CA GLU A 99 5.74 -9.06 6.77
C GLU A 99 6.94 -9.16 5.83
N LEU A 100 7.69 -10.26 5.92
CA LEU A 100 8.80 -10.55 5.01
C LEU A 100 8.40 -11.66 4.03
N GLU A 101 8.45 -11.34 2.75
CA GLU A 101 8.25 -12.28 1.66
C GLU A 101 9.61 -12.76 1.14
N PRO A 102 9.95 -14.06 1.25
CA PRO A 102 11.17 -14.58 0.68
C PRO A 102 11.09 -14.58 -0.86
N VAL A 103 12.15 -14.10 -1.50
CA VAL A 103 12.31 -14.13 -2.97
C VAL A 103 13.56 -14.93 -3.29
N GLU A 104 13.38 -16.02 -4.04
CA GLU A 104 14.45 -16.93 -4.40
C GLU A 104 15.61 -16.19 -5.09
N GLY A 105 16.81 -16.35 -4.54
CA GLY A 105 18.03 -15.70 -5.04
C GLY A 105 18.13 -14.18 -4.84
N GLN A 106 17.13 -13.53 -4.21
CA GLN A 106 17.06 -12.06 -4.09
C GLN A 106 16.84 -11.56 -2.66
N GLY A 107 16.71 -12.47 -1.68
CA GLY A 107 16.53 -12.12 -0.27
C GLY A 107 15.05 -11.98 0.10
N PHE A 108 14.66 -10.84 0.64
CA PHE A 108 13.29 -10.60 1.11
C PHE A 108 12.72 -9.30 0.57
N LEU A 109 11.43 -9.32 0.24
CA LEU A 109 10.61 -8.13 0.08
C LEU A 109 9.85 -7.85 1.38
N ALA A 110 9.78 -6.59 1.76
CA ALA A 110 9.05 -6.11 2.92
C ALA A 110 7.66 -5.60 2.51
N HIS A 111 6.66 -6.03 3.25
CA HIS A 111 5.30 -5.48 3.20
C HIS A 111 4.99 -4.85 4.54
N LEU A 112 4.59 -3.59 4.53
CA LEU A 112 4.34 -2.82 5.74
C LEU A 112 2.85 -2.60 5.94
N PHE A 113 2.44 -2.71 7.18
CA PHE A 113 1.06 -2.53 7.61
C PHE A 113 0.99 -1.54 8.76
N VAL A 114 -0.11 -0.82 8.84
CA VAL A 114 -0.45 0.02 10.00
C VAL A 114 -1.77 -0.45 10.58
N ARG A 115 -1.96 -0.23 11.88
CA ARG A 115 -3.26 -0.48 12.50
C ARG A 115 -4.30 0.45 11.88
N GLN A 116 -5.39 -0.12 11.40
CA GLN A 116 -6.48 0.64 10.82
C GLN A 116 -7.06 1.61 11.86
N ARG A 117 -7.19 2.89 11.50
CA ARG A 117 -7.86 3.92 12.30
C ARG A 117 -9.22 4.23 11.68
N GLU A 118 -10.24 4.38 12.52
CA GLU A 118 -11.65 4.57 12.10
C GLU A 118 -11.91 5.82 11.22
N SER A 119 -10.96 6.75 11.12
CA SER A 119 -11.11 8.05 10.44
C SER A 119 -10.47 8.17 9.07
N GLN A 120 -9.77 7.14 8.57
CA GLN A 120 -9.29 7.18 7.20
C GLN A 120 -10.49 6.96 6.28
N GLU A 121 -10.77 7.91 5.37
CA GLU A 121 -11.56 7.66 4.17
C GLU A 121 -11.25 6.23 3.73
N TYR A 122 -12.26 5.38 3.58
CA TYR A 122 -12.10 4.00 3.11
C TYR A 122 -11.53 4.01 1.69
N LEU A 123 -10.25 4.34 1.56
CA LEU A 123 -9.48 4.33 0.31
C LEU A 123 -9.43 2.90 -0.22
N LEU A 124 -9.50 1.94 0.71
CA LEU A 124 -9.77 0.54 0.47
C LEU A 124 -11.18 0.26 1.00
N ASP A 125 -12.03 -0.36 0.19
CA ASP A 125 -13.43 -0.67 0.53
C ASP A 125 -13.60 -1.54 1.78
N ARG A 126 -12.51 -2.06 2.37
CA ARG A 126 -12.48 -2.97 3.52
C ARG A 126 -11.08 -3.11 4.12
N PRO A 127 -10.95 -3.44 5.43
CA PRO A 127 -9.71 -3.97 5.99
C PRO A 127 -9.36 -5.30 5.33
N LEU A 128 -8.19 -5.38 4.72
CA LEU A 128 -7.76 -6.57 3.99
C LEU A 128 -7.18 -7.64 4.90
N PHE A 129 -6.63 -7.25 6.06
CA PHE A 129 -5.87 -8.13 6.94
C PHE A 129 -6.27 -7.97 8.39
N ALA A 130 -6.22 -9.06 9.15
CA ALA A 130 -6.45 -9.07 10.58
C ALA A 130 -5.28 -9.74 11.31
N TYR A 131 -4.92 -9.20 12.46
CA TYR A 131 -3.85 -9.70 13.31
C TYR A 131 -4.19 -9.47 14.77
N GLN A 132 -4.09 -10.50 15.62
CA GLN A 132 -4.32 -10.44 17.07
C GLN A 132 -5.57 -9.63 17.49
N GLY A 133 -6.68 -9.76 16.77
CA GLY A 133 -7.95 -9.11 17.12
C GLY A 133 -8.11 -7.66 16.64
N PHE A 134 -7.19 -7.14 15.83
CA PHE A 134 -7.33 -5.84 15.18
C PHE A 134 -7.10 -5.90 13.66
N SER A 135 -7.65 -4.92 12.95
CA SER A 135 -7.49 -4.76 11.50
C SER A 135 -6.22 -4.01 11.14
N LEU A 136 -5.62 -4.41 10.02
CA LEU A 136 -4.42 -3.81 9.45
C LEU A 136 -4.68 -3.31 8.03
N ASP A 137 -4.16 -2.12 7.73
CA ASP A 137 -4.10 -1.57 6.38
C ASP A 137 -2.68 -1.73 5.83
N HIS A 138 -2.58 -2.20 4.58
CA HIS A 138 -1.30 -2.34 3.90
C HIS A 138 -0.84 -0.97 3.37
N LEU A 139 0.27 -0.45 3.89
CA LEU A 139 0.78 0.89 3.56
C LEU A 139 1.03 1.07 2.06
N GLY A 140 1.59 0.07 1.39
CA GLY A 140 1.76 0.09 -0.07
C GLY A 140 0.46 0.32 -0.84
N LEU A 141 -0.65 -0.30 -0.42
CA LEU A 141 -1.95 -0.10 -1.06
C LEU A 141 -2.45 1.32 -0.81
N LEU A 142 -2.28 1.85 0.41
CA LEU A 142 -2.65 3.23 0.73
C LEU A 142 -1.86 4.23 -0.13
N TRP A 143 -0.54 4.08 -0.25
CA TRP A 143 0.29 4.96 -1.07
C TRP A 143 -0.07 4.90 -2.56
N VAL A 144 -0.31 3.71 -3.10
CA VAL A 144 -0.71 3.56 -4.50
C VAL A 144 -2.11 4.15 -4.72
N ARG A 145 -3.06 3.88 -3.82
CA ARG A 145 -4.45 4.32 -3.92
C ARG A 145 -4.61 5.84 -3.79
N THR A 146 -3.76 6.48 -2.99
CA THR A 146 -3.66 7.95 -2.86
C THR A 146 -2.92 8.60 -4.03
N GLY A 147 -2.31 7.81 -4.91
CA GLY A 147 -1.54 8.28 -6.05
C GLY A 147 -0.16 8.80 -5.65
N CYS A 148 0.43 8.29 -4.57
CA CYS A 148 1.77 8.68 -4.11
C CYS A 148 2.86 7.68 -4.50
N ALA A 149 2.46 6.50 -5.00
CA ALA A 149 3.37 5.51 -5.57
C ALA A 149 2.74 4.83 -6.79
N TRP A 150 3.57 4.16 -7.57
CA TRP A 150 3.14 3.22 -8.61
C TRP A 150 3.07 1.80 -8.07
N ALA A 151 2.20 0.97 -8.66
CA ALA A 151 2.34 -0.46 -8.48
C ALA A 151 3.56 -0.95 -9.29
N ALA A 152 4.26 -1.92 -8.72
CA ALA A 152 5.32 -2.68 -9.36
C ALA A 152 4.88 -4.16 -9.48
N PRO A 153 5.29 -4.89 -10.52
CA PRO A 153 4.91 -6.29 -10.73
C PRO A 153 5.72 -7.25 -9.86
N THR A 154 5.94 -6.90 -8.59
CA THR A 154 6.77 -7.67 -7.64
C THR A 154 6.01 -7.96 -6.35
N GLY A 155 6.33 -9.09 -5.73
CA GLY A 155 5.74 -9.52 -4.47
C GLY A 155 4.29 -10.00 -4.56
N ARG A 156 3.84 -10.63 -3.48
CA ARG A 156 2.54 -11.33 -3.40
C ARG A 156 1.31 -10.44 -3.57
N TYR A 157 1.42 -9.15 -3.25
CA TYR A 157 0.31 -8.20 -3.32
C TYR A 157 0.23 -7.43 -4.64
N ALA A 158 1.07 -7.75 -5.64
CA ALA A 158 1.13 -7.04 -6.93
C ALA A 158 -0.24 -6.90 -7.62
N GLY A 159 -1.09 -7.94 -7.54
CA GLY A 159 -2.46 -7.89 -8.09
C GLY A 159 -3.33 -6.80 -7.45
N LEU A 160 -3.36 -6.76 -6.12
CA LEU A 160 -4.12 -5.75 -5.35
C LEU A 160 -3.56 -4.34 -5.57
N LEU A 161 -2.24 -4.21 -5.65
CA LEU A 161 -1.58 -2.93 -5.91
C LEU A 161 -1.93 -2.39 -7.31
N ARG A 162 -1.99 -3.26 -8.32
CA ARG A 162 -2.42 -2.87 -9.66
C ARG A 162 -3.87 -2.39 -9.67
N GLU A 163 -4.78 -3.09 -8.98
CA GLU A 163 -6.19 -2.66 -8.85
C GLU A 163 -6.30 -1.28 -8.16
N ALA A 164 -5.50 -1.06 -7.11
CA ALA A 164 -5.43 0.23 -6.42
C ALA A 164 -4.90 1.35 -7.34
N GLU A 165 -3.90 1.06 -8.18
CA GLU A 165 -3.34 2.03 -9.13
C GLU A 165 -4.37 2.40 -10.20
N GLU A 166 -5.09 1.42 -10.75
CA GLU A 166 -6.17 1.65 -11.71
C GLU A 166 -7.28 2.54 -11.13
N ALA A 167 -7.68 2.31 -9.87
CA ALA A 167 -8.63 3.16 -9.18
C ALA A 167 -8.11 4.59 -8.98
N ALA A 168 -6.86 4.74 -8.52
CA ALA A 168 -6.22 6.05 -8.34
C ALA A 168 -6.11 6.84 -9.66
N ARG A 169 -5.84 6.15 -10.77
CA ARG A 169 -5.81 6.73 -12.12
C ARG A 169 -7.19 7.23 -12.56
N ARG A 170 -8.23 6.39 -12.42
CA ARG A 170 -9.61 6.77 -12.79
C ARG A 170 -10.11 7.99 -12.03
N GLU A 171 -9.71 8.11 -10.76
CA GLU A 171 -10.11 9.20 -9.88
C GLU A 171 -9.16 10.42 -9.92
N GLY A 172 -8.10 10.36 -10.72
CA GLY A 172 -7.13 11.45 -10.84
C GLY A 172 -6.44 11.80 -9.52
N ARG A 173 -6.02 10.82 -8.73
CA ARG A 173 -5.39 11.04 -7.41
C ARG A 173 -3.87 11.22 -7.50
N GLY A 174 -3.33 12.09 -6.65
CA GLY A 174 -1.88 12.31 -6.50
C GLY A 174 -1.17 12.56 -7.83
N ILE A 175 -0.19 11.71 -8.17
CA ILE A 175 0.56 11.76 -9.43
C ILE A 175 -0.33 11.64 -10.67
N TRP A 176 -1.55 11.09 -10.56
CA TRP A 176 -2.51 10.90 -11.64
C TRP A 176 -3.47 12.05 -11.88
N ARG A 177 -3.37 13.15 -11.13
CA ARG A 177 -4.18 14.36 -11.37
C ARG A 177 -4.07 14.79 -12.85
N PRO A 178 -5.09 15.46 -13.43
CA PRO A 178 -4.98 16.02 -14.77
C PRO A 178 -3.87 17.08 -14.87
#